data_AF-A0A962UDX9-F1
#
_entry.id   AF-A0A962UDX9-F1
#
_cell.length_a   1.000
_cell.length_b   1.000
_cell.length_c   1.000
_cell.angle_alpha   90.00
_cell.angle_beta   90.00
_cell.angle_gamma   90.00
#
_symmetry.space_group_name_H-M   'P 1'
#
loop_
_entity.id
_entity.type
_entity.pdbx_description
1 polymer ?
#
loop_
_entity_poly.entity_id
_entity_poly.type
_entity_poly.pdbx_seq_one_letter_code
_entity_poly.pdbx_strand_id
1 'polypeptide(L)'
;MSFPCLAPSPRDLLSTPLDDDTAAYRALLGRWLIDLALLLNWGRTGRRRHRFHHHPCWDNDEFLALTGLTEPEDDKLDEDDEEDAGCRRDRLPDRFVRLLQQRRAELARIPVDPDLPLVRNIGWLAELLDL
;
A
#
# COMPACT_ATOMS: atom_id res chain seq x y z
N MET A 1 -19.42 35.87 -20.26
CA MET A 1 -19.57 34.43 -19.98
C MET A 1 -18.26 33.96 -19.38
N SER A 2 -18.22 33.74 -18.07
CA SER A 2 -17.02 33.27 -17.36
C SER A 2 -17.28 31.88 -16.84
N PHE A 3 -16.50 30.90 -17.30
CA PHE A 3 -16.41 29.59 -16.69
C PHE A 3 -15.19 29.58 -15.75
N PRO A 4 -15.36 29.38 -14.44
CA PRO A 4 -14.26 28.93 -13.61
C PRO A 4 -14.38 27.41 -13.49
N CYS A 5 -13.80 26.66 -14.42
CA CYS A 5 -13.46 25.27 -14.18
C CYS A 5 -12.04 25.24 -13.59
N LEU A 6 -11.92 25.65 -12.33
CA LEU A 6 -10.82 25.18 -11.50
C LEU A 6 -11.12 23.70 -11.23
N ALA A 7 -10.59 22.82 -12.09
CA ALA A 7 -10.52 21.41 -11.75
C ALA A 7 -9.77 21.32 -10.41
N PRO A 8 -10.33 20.65 -9.39
CA PRO A 8 -9.62 20.46 -8.14
C PRO A 8 -8.27 19.80 -8.45
N SER A 9 -7.22 20.23 -7.74
CA SER A 9 -5.92 19.61 -7.90
C SER A 9 -6.07 18.12 -7.58
N PRO A 10 -5.34 17.20 -8.25
CA PRO A 10 -5.45 15.77 -7.97
C PRO A 10 -5.19 15.43 -6.48
N ARG A 11 -4.48 16.31 -5.74
CA ARG A 11 -4.29 16.19 -4.30
C ARG A 11 -5.56 16.50 -3.49
N ASP A 12 -6.42 17.39 -3.99
CA ASP A 12 -7.66 17.80 -3.31
C ASP A 12 -8.76 16.74 -3.46
N LEU A 13 -8.71 15.93 -4.54
CA LEU A 13 -9.61 14.78 -4.75
C LEU A 13 -9.22 13.54 -3.91
N LEU A 14 -7.98 13.48 -3.41
CA LEU A 14 -7.46 12.35 -2.63
C LEU A 14 -7.50 12.60 -1.12
N SER A 15 -7.69 13.86 -0.71
CA SER A 15 -7.83 14.26 0.70
C SER A 15 -9.26 14.10 1.24
N THR A 16 -10.23 13.83 0.37
CA THR A 16 -11.59 13.48 0.79
C THR A 16 -11.56 12.09 1.43
N PRO A 17 -12.15 11.90 2.62
CA PRO A 17 -12.32 10.57 3.17
C PRO A 17 -12.96 9.69 2.10
N LEU A 18 -12.40 8.49 1.91
CA LEU A 18 -12.93 7.48 1.00
C LEU A 18 -14.46 7.45 1.16
N ASP A 19 -15.17 7.82 0.09
CA ASP A 19 -16.63 7.86 0.05
C ASP A 19 -17.20 6.50 0.46
N ASP A 20 -18.41 6.46 1.00
CA ASP A 20 -19.03 5.22 1.54
C ASP A 20 -19.01 4.08 0.50
N ASP A 21 -19.17 4.42 -0.78
CA ASP A 21 -19.14 3.50 -1.91
C ASP A 21 -17.77 2.84 -2.14
N THR A 22 -16.67 3.52 -1.77
CA THR A 22 -15.31 2.99 -1.89
C THR A 22 -14.88 2.14 -0.69
N ALA A 23 -15.58 2.26 0.45
CA ALA A 23 -15.31 1.47 1.64
C ALA A 23 -15.48 -0.04 1.37
N ALA A 24 -16.48 -0.41 0.56
CA ALA A 24 -16.73 -1.80 0.15
C ALA A 24 -15.55 -2.42 -0.63
N TYR A 25 -14.74 -1.60 -1.29
CA TYR A 25 -13.57 -2.03 -2.07
C TYR A 25 -12.26 -1.95 -1.30
N ARG A 26 -12.25 -1.40 -0.08
CA ARG A 26 -11.02 -1.06 0.64
C ARG A 26 -10.08 -2.26 0.81
N ALA A 27 -10.62 -3.43 1.14
CA ALA A 27 -9.82 -4.64 1.30
C ALA A 27 -9.17 -5.08 -0.03
N LEU A 28 -9.91 -5.02 -1.13
CA LEU A 28 -9.40 -5.34 -2.48
C LEU A 28 -8.29 -4.36 -2.89
N LEU A 29 -8.56 -3.06 -2.76
CA LEU A 29 -7.63 -2.00 -3.13
C LEU A 29 -6.35 -2.03 -2.28
N GLY A 30 -6.49 -2.22 -0.96
CA GLY A 30 -5.35 -2.37 -0.07
C GLY A 30 -4.48 -3.58 -0.43
N ARG A 31 -5.10 -4.72 -0.79
CA ARG A 31 -4.36 -5.92 -1.22
C ARG A 31 -3.58 -5.65 -2.50
N TRP A 32 -4.21 -5.03 -3.50
CA TRP A 32 -3.56 -4.68 -4.77
C TRP A 32 -2.42 -3.67 -4.60
N LEU A 33 -2.59 -2.66 -3.76
CA LEU A 33 -1.53 -1.72 -3.45
C LEU A 33 -0.34 -2.42 -2.80
N ILE A 34 -0.57 -3.38 -1.91
CA ILE A 34 0.50 -4.19 -1.33
C ILE A 34 1.17 -5.08 -2.40
N ASP A 35 0.40 -5.73 -3.29
CA ASP A 35 0.96 -6.51 -4.40
C ASP A 35 1.88 -5.64 -5.28
N LEU A 36 1.45 -4.43 -5.63
CA LEU A 36 2.26 -3.47 -6.37
C LEU A 36 3.51 -3.03 -5.58
N ALA A 37 3.38 -2.74 -4.29
CA ALA A 37 4.51 -2.36 -3.45
C ALA A 37 5.55 -3.48 -3.35
N LEU A 38 5.12 -4.74 -3.30
CA LEU A 38 6.01 -5.91 -3.32
C LEU A 38 6.67 -6.09 -4.69
N LEU A 39 5.92 -5.97 -5.79
CA LEU A 39 6.44 -6.09 -7.16
C LEU A 39 7.47 -4.99 -7.48
N LEU A 40 7.19 -3.76 -7.04
CA LEU A 40 8.06 -2.60 -7.24
C LEU A 40 9.13 -2.45 -6.15
N ASN A 41 9.17 -3.40 -5.19
CA ASN A 41 10.16 -3.44 -4.13
C ASN A 41 10.16 -2.19 -3.21
N TRP A 42 9.00 -1.54 -3.04
CA TRP A 42 8.81 -0.35 -2.20
C TRP A 42 8.93 -0.63 -0.69
N GLY A 43 8.76 -1.89 -0.29
CA GLY A 43 8.93 -2.30 1.11
C GLY A 43 10.38 -2.33 1.58
N ARG A 44 11.38 -2.21 0.71
CA ARG A 44 12.79 -2.23 1.14
C ARG A 44 13.29 -0.83 1.48
N THR A 45 13.43 -0.56 2.78
CA THR A 45 14.16 0.61 3.26
C THR A 45 15.65 0.37 3.13
N GLY A 46 16.25 0.93 2.07
CA GLY A 46 17.70 1.03 1.95
C GLY A 46 18.37 -0.11 1.17
N ARG A 47 18.79 0.20 -0.06
CA ARG A 47 20.14 -0.03 -0.58
C ARG A 47 20.29 0.73 -1.91
N ARG A 48 21.18 1.73 -1.91
CA ARG A 48 21.92 2.30 -3.06
C ARG A 48 21.24 3.37 -3.95
N ARG A 49 21.81 4.58 -3.87
CA ARG A 49 22.36 5.41 -4.98
C ARG A 49 21.56 5.55 -6.30
N HIS A 50 20.24 5.66 -6.27
CA HIS A 50 19.50 6.16 -7.44
C HIS A 50 18.79 7.48 -7.12
N ARG A 51 19.02 8.47 -7.99
CA ARG A 51 18.52 9.85 -7.93
C ARG A 51 16.99 9.93 -8.04
N PHE A 52 16.34 8.83 -8.43
CA PHE A 52 14.91 8.63 -8.37
C PHE A 52 14.59 7.88 -7.08
N HIS A 53 14.64 8.61 -5.97
CA HIS A 53 14.31 8.10 -4.66
C HIS A 53 12.87 7.60 -4.68
N HIS A 54 12.71 6.27 -4.70
CA HIS A 54 11.44 5.63 -4.39
C HIS A 54 11.02 6.08 -2.99
N HIS A 55 9.90 6.81 -2.91
CA HIS A 55 9.23 7.09 -1.65
C HIS A 55 8.89 5.74 -1.03
N PRO A 56 9.39 5.41 0.17
CA PRO A 56 8.91 4.25 0.91
C PRO A 56 7.38 4.30 0.98
N CYS A 57 6.71 3.17 0.80
CA CYS A 57 5.25 3.12 0.96
C CYS A 57 4.79 3.55 2.36
N TRP A 58 5.73 3.52 3.31
CA TRP A 58 5.58 3.98 4.70
C TRP A 58 5.45 5.49 4.84
N ASP A 59 6.02 6.27 3.91
CA ASP A 59 5.94 7.74 3.94
C ASP A 59 4.72 8.26 3.16
N ASN A 60 3.74 7.40 2.87
CA ASN A 60 2.56 7.73 2.07
C ASN A 60 1.28 7.44 2.87
N ASP A 61 0.68 8.50 3.38
CA ASP A 61 -0.55 8.45 4.20
C ASP A 61 -1.71 7.76 3.49
N GLU A 62 -1.84 7.93 2.16
CA GLU A 62 -2.91 7.30 1.36
C GLU A 62 -2.70 5.78 1.29
N PHE A 63 -1.44 5.35 1.13
CA PHE A 63 -1.08 3.95 1.15
C PHE A 63 -1.39 3.34 2.52
N LEU A 64 -1.00 4.00 3.61
CA LEU A 64 -1.30 3.55 4.98
C LEU A 64 -2.81 3.49 5.24
N ALA A 65 -3.55 4.51 4.81
CA ALA A 65 -5.00 4.55 4.95
C ALA A 65 -5.68 3.39 4.21
N LEU A 66 -5.32 3.15 2.94
CA LEU A 66 -5.95 2.10 2.13
C LEU A 66 -5.56 0.69 2.57
N THR A 67 -4.31 0.49 2.98
CA THR A 67 -3.83 -0.82 3.43
C THR A 67 -4.18 -1.12 4.89
N GLY A 68 -4.43 -0.08 5.69
CA GLY A 68 -4.61 -0.19 7.14
C GLY A 68 -3.32 -0.61 7.86
N LEU A 69 -2.17 -0.40 7.22
CA LEU A 69 -0.87 -0.53 7.87
C LEU A 69 -0.67 0.66 8.79
N THR A 70 -0.17 0.40 9.99
CA THR A 70 0.40 1.43 10.85
C THR A 70 1.89 1.51 10.55
N GLU A 71 2.46 2.71 10.68
CA GLU A 71 3.91 2.83 10.75
C GLU A 71 4.40 1.87 11.85
N PRO A 72 5.41 1.03 11.58
CA PRO A 72 5.98 0.24 12.64
C PRO A 72 6.54 1.23 13.65
N GLU A 73 6.04 1.18 14.89
CA GLU A 73 6.71 1.86 15.98
C GLU A 73 8.17 1.40 15.92
N ASP A 74 9.09 2.37 15.89
CA ASP A 74 10.48 2.14 16.23
C ASP A 74 10.48 1.76 17.71
N ASP A 75 10.05 0.53 17.99
CA ASP A 75 10.29 -0.15 19.25
C ASP A 75 11.76 0.08 19.52
N LYS A 76 11.99 0.89 20.56
CA LYS A 76 13.29 1.47 20.88
C LYS A 76 14.36 0.45 20.59
N LEU A 77 15.19 0.74 19.59
CA LEU A 77 16.44 0.03 19.44
C LEU A 77 17.10 0.12 20.81
N ASP A 78 17.15 -1.01 21.52
CA ASP A 78 17.93 -1.12 22.75
C ASP A 78 19.32 -0.56 22.44
N GLU A 79 19.65 0.57 23.06
CA GLU A 79 20.86 1.38 22.82
C GLU A 79 22.14 0.66 23.29
N ASP A 80 22.14 -0.67 23.38
CA ASP A 80 23.14 -1.42 24.15
C ASP A 80 24.00 -2.38 23.31
N ASP A 81 24.05 -2.23 21.98
CA ASP A 81 24.94 -3.03 21.13
C ASP A 81 25.38 -2.24 19.88
N GLU A 82 26.38 -1.38 20.05
CA GLU A 82 27.02 -0.61 18.96
C GLU A 82 27.86 -1.49 18.01
N GLU A 83 28.04 -2.79 18.27
CA GLU A 83 28.87 -3.69 17.44
C GLU A 83 28.11 -4.43 16.31
N ASP A 84 26.77 -4.39 16.26
CA ASP A 84 25.98 -5.13 15.25
C ASP A 84 25.08 -4.23 14.36
N ALA A 85 25.45 -2.96 14.18
CA ALA A 85 24.72 -2.03 13.30
C ALA A 85 24.69 -2.49 11.82
N GLY A 86 25.67 -3.30 11.41
CA GLY A 86 25.79 -3.84 10.05
C GLY A 86 24.76 -4.93 9.72
N CYS A 87 24.58 -5.95 10.58
CA CYS A 87 23.63 -7.03 10.30
C CYS A 87 22.18 -6.62 10.59
N ARG A 88 21.95 -5.69 11.53
CA ARG A 88 20.61 -5.18 11.86
C ARG A 88 20.00 -4.38 10.69
N ARG A 89 20.81 -3.61 9.96
CA ARG A 89 20.37 -2.88 8.74
C ARG A 89 19.98 -3.78 7.58
N ASP A 90 20.61 -4.95 7.46
CA ASP A 90 20.27 -5.93 6.42
C ASP A 90 18.99 -6.73 6.74
N ARG A 91 18.57 -6.80 8.02
CA ARG A 91 17.30 -7.43 8.45
C ARG A 91 16.07 -6.53 8.32
N LEU A 92 16.26 -5.21 8.33
CA LEU A 92 15.17 -4.22 8.25
C LEU A 92 14.34 -4.33 6.95
N PRO A 93 14.93 -4.42 5.75
CA PRO A 93 14.16 -4.61 4.50
C PRO A 93 13.28 -5.85 4.53
N ASP A 94 13.76 -6.94 5.15
CA ASP A 94 13.02 -8.19 5.28
C ASP A 94 11.86 -8.07 6.28
N ARG A 95 11.99 -7.25 7.33
CA ARG A 95 10.90 -6.95 8.28
C ARG A 95 9.72 -6.29 7.57
N PHE A 96 9.97 -5.25 6.78
CA PHE A 96 8.92 -4.52 6.08
C PHE A 96 8.24 -5.36 4.99
N VAL A 97 9.01 -6.17 4.26
CA VAL A 97 8.46 -7.14 3.30
C VAL A 97 7.56 -8.16 4.01
N ARG A 98 7.96 -8.66 5.18
CA ARG A 98 7.13 -9.56 5.99
C ARG A 98 5.84 -8.90 6.46
N LEU A 99 5.89 -7.64 6.91
CA LEU A 99 4.69 -6.88 7.30
C LEU A 99 3.72 -6.72 6.12
N LEU A 100 4.23 -6.37 4.93
CA LEU A 100 3.43 -6.30 3.71
C LEU A 100 2.80 -7.67 3.39
N GLN A 101 3.57 -8.76 3.42
CA GLN A 101 3.06 -10.10 3.15
C GLN A 101 2.01 -10.56 4.18
N GLN A 102 2.23 -10.26 5.46
CA GLN A 102 1.27 -10.55 6.52
C GLN A 102 -0.03 -9.79 6.26
N ARG A 103 0.07 -8.47 6.04
CA ARG A 103 -1.12 -7.64 5.83
C ARG A 103 -1.87 -8.03 4.56
N ARG A 104 -1.15 -8.39 3.50
CA ARG A 104 -1.73 -8.96 2.29
C ARG A 104 -2.56 -10.22 2.58
N ALA A 105 -2.04 -11.13 3.41
CA ALA A 105 -2.74 -12.34 3.80
C ALA A 105 -3.97 -12.06 4.66
N GLU A 106 -3.91 -11.06 5.54
CA GLU A 106 -5.06 -10.60 6.33
C GLU A 106 -6.17 -10.02 5.43
N LEU A 107 -5.80 -9.12 4.50
CA LEU A 107 -6.75 -8.52 3.56
C LEU A 107 -7.37 -9.56 2.63
N ALA A 108 -6.63 -10.60 2.24
CA ALA A 108 -7.15 -11.69 1.42
C ALA A 108 -8.22 -12.55 2.13
N ARG A 109 -8.32 -12.49 3.47
CA ARG A 109 -9.37 -13.17 4.24
C ARG A 109 -10.66 -12.37 4.33
N ILE A 110 -10.63 -11.09 3.98
CA ILE A 110 -11.82 -10.24 3.98
C ILE A 110 -12.60 -10.55 2.70
N PRO A 111 -13.82 -11.10 2.79
CA PRO A 111 -14.62 -11.35 1.61
C PRO A 111 -15.01 -10.02 0.96
N VAL A 112 -14.85 -9.96 -0.36
CA VAL A 112 -15.32 -8.84 -1.17
C VAL A 112 -16.59 -9.31 -1.86
N ASP A 113 -17.65 -8.53 -1.77
CA ASP A 113 -18.94 -8.87 -2.37
C ASP A 113 -18.79 -9.02 -3.90
N PRO A 114 -19.11 -10.20 -4.47
CA PRO A 114 -18.98 -10.45 -5.90
C PRO A 114 -19.93 -9.62 -6.77
N ASP A 115 -21.03 -9.11 -6.19
CA ASP A 115 -22.01 -8.29 -6.91
C ASP A 115 -21.56 -6.83 -7.06
N LEU A 116 -20.47 -6.45 -6.38
CA LEU A 116 -19.85 -5.14 -6.57
C LEU A 116 -19.46 -4.95 -8.04
N PRO A 117 -19.81 -3.80 -8.66
CA PRO A 117 -19.57 -3.54 -10.08
C PRO A 117 -18.16 -3.90 -10.58
N LEU A 118 -17.11 -3.51 -9.84
CA LEU A 118 -15.74 -3.82 -10.25
C LEU A 118 -15.44 -5.32 -10.19
N VAL A 119 -15.87 -6.01 -9.14
CA VAL A 119 -15.60 -7.46 -8.96
C VAL A 119 -16.32 -8.26 -10.03
N ARG A 120 -17.60 -7.94 -10.28
CA ARG A 120 -18.38 -8.54 -11.35
C ARG A 120 -17.73 -8.34 -12.72
N ASN A 121 -17.26 -7.13 -13.01
CA ASN A 121 -16.59 -6.83 -14.28
C ASN A 121 -15.28 -7.63 -14.43
N ILE A 122 -14.51 -7.81 -13.36
CA ILE A 122 -13.30 -8.66 -13.37
C ILE A 122 -13.67 -10.12 -13.62
N GLY A 123 -14.75 -10.62 -13.02
CA GLY A 123 -15.27 -11.96 -13.28
C GLY A 123 -15.60 -12.18 -14.77
N TRP A 124 -16.34 -11.25 -15.38
CA TRP A 124 -16.64 -11.33 -16.82
C TRP A 124 -15.39 -11.27 -17.71
N LEU A 125 -14.38 -10.47 -17.33
CA LEU A 125 -13.11 -10.44 -18.06
C LEU A 125 -12.35 -11.76 -17.92
N ALA A 126 -12.36 -12.39 -16.76
CA ALA A 126 -11.75 -13.70 -16.56
C ALA A 126 -12.44 -14.78 -17.41
N GLU A 127 -13.77 -14.81 -17.42
CA GLU A 127 -14.56 -15.71 -18.28
C GLU A 127 -14.22 -15.54 -19.75
N LEU A 128 -14.06 -14.29 -20.21
CA LEU A 128 -13.69 -14.00 -21.60
C LEU A 128 -12.26 -14.45 -21.95
N LEU A 129 -11.38 -14.56 -20.96
CA LEU A 129 -10.01 -14.99 -21.09
C LEU A 129 -9.80 -16.48 -20.80
N ASP A 130 -10.87 -17.22 -20.49
CA ASP A 130 -10.84 -18.64 -20.08
C ASP A 130 -9.93 -18.88 -18.86
N LEU A 131 -10.01 -17.99 -17.87
CA LEU A 131 -9.25 -18.00 -16.60
C LEU A 131 -10.07 -18.46 -15.39
#